data_AF-A0A1H9N258-F1
#
_entry.id   AF-A0A1H9N258-F1
#
_cell.length_a   1.000
_cell.length_b   1.000
_cell.length_c   1.000
_cell.angle_alpha   90.00
_cell.angle_beta   90.00
_cell.angle_gamma   90.00
#
_symmetry.space_group_name_H-M   'P 1'
#
loop_
_entity.id
_entity.type
_entity.pdbx_description
1 polymer ?
#
loop_
_entity_poly.entity_id
_entity_poly.type
_entity_poly.pdbx_seq_one_letter_code
_entity_poly.pdbx_strand_id
1 'polypeptide(L)'
;MLEDQTARTDGTSPRIPAQPAADSQPPSDWPTGYPDGYAVVDVETTGLARDDRIVSAAVYRLDARGEVEDHWYTPVNPQRDPGPTWIHGLTAEALADAPLFGQIADEFATRLAGRVLVAHNAVFDWSMIAREYARAEREAPVRQRLCTIALSKELSLPLPNHKLESLAAHYGVVQQRAHHALDDARVLAEAFRPSLHLAARQRVRLPLLACQPLTEWSDAVVPRRPGGGPGAGYRAYGSGYGTWRPSRKRPACPYPNPGRYEPEGRLVQGMRVAISGDTSVDRDLLEDRAIEAGLHIATSVSRLTSLLVTNDPDSPTSKVVKARSHGTPVVDEAAFTQLLQDVAPAPEG
;
A
#
# COMPACT_ATOMS: atom_id res chain seq x y z
N MET A 1 17.39 -69.72 -57.91
CA MET A 1 17.92 -68.88 -56.80
C MET A 1 19.33 -68.49 -57.21
N LEU A 2 19.46 -67.28 -57.75
CA LEU A 2 20.70 -66.68 -58.22
C LEU A 2 20.82 -65.30 -57.55
N GLU A 3 22.06 -64.91 -57.29
CA GLU A 3 22.57 -63.88 -56.37
C GLU A 3 22.23 -62.43 -56.78
N ASP A 4 22.30 -61.49 -55.81
CA ASP A 4 22.92 -60.18 -56.07
C ASP A 4 23.44 -59.50 -54.77
N GLN A 5 24.48 -58.70 -54.95
CA GLN A 5 25.47 -58.19 -54.00
C GLN A 5 25.19 -56.76 -53.49
N THR A 6 26.06 -56.29 -52.57
CA THR A 6 26.39 -54.88 -52.21
C THR A 6 25.44 -54.19 -51.22
N ALA A 7 25.81 -53.29 -50.30
CA ALA A 7 27.08 -52.71 -49.84
C ALA A 7 26.87 -52.08 -48.45
N ARG A 8 27.97 -51.96 -47.69
CA ARG A 8 28.09 -51.16 -46.45
C ARG A 8 28.05 -49.67 -46.75
N THR A 9 27.46 -48.86 -45.86
CA THR A 9 27.95 -47.50 -45.56
C THR A 9 27.67 -47.12 -44.10
N ASP A 10 28.74 -46.70 -43.41
CA ASP A 10 28.76 -46.15 -42.06
C ASP A 10 28.23 -44.71 -42.05
N GLY A 11 27.24 -44.43 -41.21
CA GLY A 11 26.71 -43.08 -40.96
C GLY A 11 27.51 -42.37 -39.88
N THR A 12 28.49 -41.56 -40.27
CA THR A 12 29.19 -40.62 -39.37
C THR A 12 28.52 -39.25 -39.47
N SER A 13 27.82 -38.81 -38.41
CA SER A 13 27.33 -37.43 -38.31
C SER A 13 28.46 -36.47 -37.88
N PRO A 14 28.60 -35.27 -38.49
CA PRO A 14 29.67 -34.35 -38.14
C PRO A 14 29.42 -33.64 -36.80
N ARG A 15 30.42 -33.67 -35.92
CA ARG A 15 30.47 -32.87 -34.68
C ARG A 15 30.81 -31.41 -35.01
N ILE A 16 29.96 -30.49 -34.60
CA ILE A 16 30.23 -29.04 -34.61
C ILE A 16 31.24 -28.73 -33.50
N PRO A 17 32.33 -27.98 -33.75
CA PRO A 17 33.29 -27.64 -32.70
C PRO A 17 32.72 -26.64 -31.71
N ALA A 18 32.85 -26.93 -30.41
CA ALA A 18 32.49 -26.03 -29.33
C ALA A 18 33.38 -24.78 -29.35
N GLN A 19 32.77 -23.60 -29.32
CA GLN A 19 33.48 -22.33 -29.12
C GLN A 19 34.05 -22.25 -27.69
N PRO A 20 35.24 -21.65 -27.51
CA PRO A 20 35.83 -21.52 -26.19
C PRO A 20 35.00 -20.58 -25.31
N ALA A 21 34.82 -20.98 -24.05
CA ALA A 21 34.14 -20.19 -23.03
C ALA A 21 34.83 -18.82 -22.90
N ALA A 22 34.08 -17.75 -23.18
CA ALA A 22 34.50 -16.41 -22.82
C ALA A 22 34.51 -16.29 -21.30
N ASP A 23 35.65 -15.87 -20.74
CA ASP A 23 35.78 -15.41 -19.36
C ASP A 23 34.64 -14.44 -19.04
N SER A 24 33.73 -14.85 -18.16
CA SER A 24 32.65 -13.98 -17.67
C SER A 24 32.91 -13.63 -16.22
N GLN A 25 33.72 -12.59 -15.99
CA GLN A 25 33.50 -11.77 -14.81
C GLN A 25 32.14 -11.08 -14.96
N PRO A 26 31.21 -11.18 -14.00
CA PRO A 26 29.95 -10.47 -14.10
C PRO A 26 30.23 -8.96 -14.04
N PRO A 27 29.59 -8.14 -14.88
CA PRO A 27 29.82 -6.71 -14.86
C PRO A 27 29.31 -6.10 -13.55
N SER A 28 30.06 -5.12 -13.05
CA SER A 28 29.78 -4.28 -11.88
C SER A 28 28.64 -3.29 -12.12
N ASP A 29 27.55 -3.73 -12.78
CA ASP A 29 26.48 -2.86 -13.31
C ASP A 29 25.39 -2.49 -12.29
N TRP A 30 25.46 -3.01 -11.08
CA TRP A 30 24.50 -2.64 -10.03
C TRP A 30 24.79 -1.23 -9.51
N PRO A 31 23.81 -0.30 -9.47
CA PRO A 31 24.05 1.08 -9.07
C PRO A 31 24.63 1.20 -7.65
N THR A 32 25.75 1.93 -7.53
CA THR A 32 26.32 2.30 -6.23
C THR A 32 25.29 3.12 -5.44
N GLY A 33 24.98 2.69 -4.21
CA GLY A 33 23.98 3.33 -3.34
C GLY A 33 22.60 2.70 -3.36
N TYR A 34 22.37 1.65 -4.15
CA TYR A 34 21.20 0.79 -3.93
C TYR A 34 21.34 0.01 -2.62
N PRO A 35 20.24 -0.25 -1.90
CA PRO A 35 20.25 -1.06 -0.68
C PRO A 35 20.81 -2.47 -0.89
N ASP A 36 21.48 -2.98 0.15
CA ASP A 36 22.04 -4.34 0.19
C ASP A 36 20.98 -5.44 0.43
N GLY A 37 19.75 -5.05 0.72
CA GLY A 37 18.64 -5.98 0.91
C GLY A 37 17.31 -5.28 1.16
N TYR A 38 16.25 -6.02 0.89
CA TYR A 38 14.87 -5.57 1.00
C TYR A 38 14.08 -6.55 1.87
N ALA A 39 13.05 -6.04 2.53
CA ALA A 39 12.02 -6.83 3.18
C ALA A 39 10.70 -6.42 2.53
N VAL A 40 10.15 -7.28 1.66
CA VAL A 40 8.83 -7.06 1.07
C VAL A 40 7.79 -7.47 2.10
N VAL A 41 6.93 -6.53 2.49
CA VAL A 41 5.98 -6.68 3.59
C VAL A 41 4.58 -6.43 3.08
N ASP A 42 3.65 -7.23 3.58
CA ASP A 42 2.23 -6.98 3.47
C ASP A 42 1.57 -7.32 4.83
N VAL A 43 0.60 -6.51 5.25
CA VAL A 43 -0.16 -6.73 6.48
C VAL A 43 -1.65 -6.65 6.23
N GLU A 44 -2.39 -7.61 6.78
CA GLU A 44 -3.85 -7.53 6.90
C GLU A 44 -4.21 -6.92 8.25
N THR A 45 -5.33 -6.20 8.31
CA THR A 45 -5.66 -5.37 9.48
C THR A 45 -7.14 -5.38 9.83
N THR A 46 -7.46 -5.03 11.07
CA THR A 46 -8.85 -4.85 11.53
C THR A 46 -9.56 -3.68 10.84
N GLY A 47 -8.80 -2.80 10.19
CA GLY A 47 -9.26 -1.59 9.56
C GLY A 47 -8.10 -0.63 9.30
N LEU A 48 -8.42 0.64 9.09
CA LEU A 48 -7.48 1.65 8.61
C LEU A 48 -7.34 2.85 9.56
N ALA A 49 -8.05 2.82 10.68
CA ALA A 49 -8.03 3.84 11.71
C ALA A 49 -6.73 3.81 12.53
N ARG A 50 -6.58 4.79 13.43
CA ARG A 50 -5.37 4.92 14.24
C ARG A 50 -5.17 3.74 15.20
N ASP A 51 -6.27 3.26 15.77
CA ASP A 51 -6.34 2.22 16.79
C ASP A 51 -6.47 0.80 16.22
N ASP A 52 -6.62 0.66 14.90
CA ASP A 52 -6.68 -0.64 14.23
C ASP A 52 -5.39 -1.45 14.44
N ARG A 53 -5.54 -2.77 14.31
CA ARG A 53 -4.54 -3.78 14.68
C ARG A 53 -4.17 -4.62 13.48
N ILE A 54 -2.96 -5.16 13.49
CA ILE A 54 -2.54 -6.18 12.51
C ILE A 54 -3.23 -7.51 12.84
N VAL A 55 -3.81 -8.18 11.84
CA VAL A 55 -4.41 -9.52 11.96
C VAL A 55 -3.61 -10.59 11.22
N SER A 56 -2.75 -10.22 10.27
CA SER A 56 -1.67 -11.09 9.79
C SER A 56 -0.54 -10.26 9.20
N ALA A 57 0.66 -10.81 9.20
CA ALA A 57 1.83 -10.19 8.61
C ALA A 57 2.60 -11.20 7.76
N ALA A 58 3.09 -10.74 6.61
CA ALA A 58 3.99 -11.50 5.75
C ALA A 58 5.26 -10.72 5.46
N VAL A 59 6.38 -11.43 5.35
CA VAL A 59 7.66 -10.87 4.91
C VAL A 59 8.31 -11.79 3.91
N TYR A 60 8.78 -11.25 2.78
CA TYR A 60 9.76 -11.88 1.91
C TYR A 60 11.08 -11.12 2.03
N ARG A 61 12.13 -11.78 2.51
CA ARG A 61 13.48 -11.20 2.56
C ARG A 61 14.14 -11.37 1.21
N LEU A 62 14.56 -10.25 0.63
CA LEU A 62 15.24 -10.23 -0.65
C LEU A 62 16.68 -9.72 -0.51
N ASP A 63 17.59 -10.29 -1.27
CA ASP A 63 18.95 -9.78 -1.39
C ASP A 63 19.02 -8.44 -2.14
N ALA A 64 20.23 -7.89 -2.32
CA ALA A 64 20.46 -6.63 -3.03
C ALA A 64 19.91 -6.60 -4.47
N ARG A 65 19.73 -7.77 -5.10
CA ARG A 65 19.25 -7.94 -6.48
C ARG A 65 17.78 -8.34 -6.55
N GLY A 66 17.09 -8.43 -5.41
CA GLY A 66 15.69 -8.81 -5.34
C GLY A 66 15.44 -10.32 -5.42
N GLU A 67 16.47 -11.15 -5.22
CA GLU A 67 16.28 -12.61 -5.11
C GLU A 67 15.73 -12.96 -3.72
N VAL A 68 14.77 -13.88 -3.66
CA VAL A 68 14.17 -14.34 -2.40
C VAL A 68 15.17 -15.18 -1.62
N GLU A 69 15.50 -14.76 -0.40
CA GLU A 69 16.34 -15.49 0.56
C GLU A 69 15.47 -16.33 1.50
N ASP A 70 14.39 -15.74 2.03
CA ASP A 70 13.41 -16.43 2.86
C ASP A 70 12.04 -15.75 2.77
N HIS A 71 11.05 -16.41 3.37
CA HIS A 71 9.76 -15.80 3.65
C HIS A 71 9.27 -16.19 5.05
N TRP A 72 8.27 -15.45 5.52
CA TRP A 72 7.61 -15.66 6.80
C TRP A 72 6.18 -15.15 6.71
N TYR A 73 5.27 -15.83 7.40
CA TYR A 73 3.89 -15.43 7.54
C TYR A 73 3.38 -15.86 8.90
N THR A 74 2.58 -15.00 9.54
CA THR A 74 1.88 -15.38 10.76
C THR A 74 0.51 -14.68 10.83
N PRO A 75 -0.56 -15.37 11.22
CA PRO A 75 -1.74 -14.71 11.76
C PRO A 75 -1.39 -14.03 13.09
N VAL A 76 -2.13 -13.00 13.45
CA VAL A 76 -1.95 -12.24 14.69
C VAL A 76 -3.30 -12.07 15.34
N ASN A 77 -3.40 -12.43 16.62
CA ASN A 77 -4.61 -12.20 17.40
C ASN A 77 -4.68 -10.70 17.77
N PRO A 78 -5.65 -9.93 17.24
CA PRO A 78 -5.75 -8.49 17.49
C PRO A 78 -6.40 -8.16 18.85
N GLN A 79 -6.89 -9.18 19.58
CA GLN A 79 -7.68 -9.07 20.81
C GLN A 79 -8.92 -8.18 20.68
N ARG A 80 -9.50 -8.13 19.47
CA ARG A 80 -10.72 -7.40 19.12
C ARG A 80 -11.36 -8.04 17.89
N ASP A 81 -12.45 -7.45 17.43
CA ASP A 81 -13.06 -7.80 16.14
C ASP A 81 -12.02 -7.73 15.00
N PRO A 82 -11.82 -8.80 14.21
CA PRO A 82 -10.82 -8.84 13.14
C PRO A 82 -11.16 -7.95 11.94
N GLY A 83 -12.30 -7.25 11.97
CA GLY A 83 -12.72 -6.35 10.91
C GLY A 83 -13.39 -7.08 9.75
N PRO A 84 -13.23 -6.61 8.50
CA PRO A 84 -13.94 -7.15 7.34
C PRO A 84 -13.36 -8.51 6.91
N THR A 85 -13.70 -9.57 7.65
CA THR A 85 -13.22 -10.95 7.41
C THR A 85 -13.52 -11.50 6.02
N TRP A 86 -14.52 -10.93 5.32
CA TRP A 86 -14.84 -11.27 3.93
C TRP A 86 -13.79 -10.78 2.93
N ILE A 87 -12.88 -9.87 3.33
CA ILE A 87 -11.75 -9.42 2.52
C ILE A 87 -10.60 -10.41 2.66
N HIS A 88 -10.10 -10.61 3.88
CA HIS A 88 -8.86 -11.38 4.12
C HIS A 88 -9.06 -12.82 4.61
N GLY A 89 -10.29 -13.23 4.87
CA GLY A 89 -10.65 -14.60 5.26
C GLY A 89 -10.29 -15.01 6.69
N LEU A 90 -9.78 -14.09 7.53
CA LEU A 90 -9.34 -14.40 8.90
C LEU A 90 -10.49 -14.12 9.89
N THR A 91 -11.14 -15.18 10.36
CA THR A 91 -12.24 -15.07 11.33
C THR A 91 -11.73 -14.93 12.77
N ALA A 92 -12.60 -14.49 13.68
CA ALA A 92 -12.26 -14.38 15.10
C ALA A 92 -11.85 -15.75 15.68
N GLU A 93 -12.50 -16.84 15.25
CA GLU A 93 -12.18 -18.20 15.66
C GLU A 93 -10.79 -18.62 15.14
N ALA A 94 -10.47 -18.31 13.88
CA ALA A 94 -9.17 -18.64 13.30
C ALA A 94 -8.01 -17.88 13.97
N LEU A 95 -8.28 -16.70 14.51
CA LEU A 95 -7.30 -15.85 15.18
C LEU A 95 -7.25 -16.04 16.70
N ALA A 96 -8.16 -16.80 17.30
CA ALA A 96 -8.26 -16.94 18.75
C ALA A 96 -6.96 -17.50 19.37
N ASP A 97 -6.37 -18.51 18.72
CA ASP A 97 -5.14 -19.17 19.16
C ASP A 97 -3.87 -18.62 18.47
N ALA A 98 -4.02 -17.60 17.60
CA ALA A 98 -2.90 -16.93 16.97
C ALA A 98 -2.08 -16.14 18.01
N PRO A 99 -0.76 -15.96 17.80
CA PRO A 99 0.05 -15.18 18.71
C PRO A 99 -0.38 -13.70 18.73
N LEU A 100 -0.21 -13.05 19.88
CA LEU A 100 -0.30 -11.60 20.00
C LEU A 100 0.86 -10.92 19.29
N PHE A 101 0.68 -9.67 18.88
CA PHE A 101 1.76 -8.91 18.24
C PHE A 101 3.05 -8.88 19.09
N GLY A 102 2.93 -8.63 20.40
CA GLY A 102 4.09 -8.61 21.30
C GLY A 102 4.89 -9.92 21.33
N GLN A 103 4.26 -11.06 21.01
CA GLN A 103 4.93 -12.37 20.96
C GLN A 103 5.69 -12.60 19.64
N ILE A 104 5.29 -11.94 18.56
CA ILE A 104 5.97 -12.02 17.25
C ILE A 104 6.95 -10.88 16.99
N ALA A 105 6.95 -9.84 17.83
CA ALA A 105 7.69 -8.60 17.58
C ALA A 105 9.20 -8.83 17.35
N ASP A 106 9.84 -9.71 18.13
CA ASP A 106 11.28 -10.02 17.97
C ASP A 106 11.60 -10.76 16.66
N GLU A 107 10.74 -11.72 16.29
CA GLU A 107 10.91 -12.45 15.03
C GLU A 107 10.69 -11.52 13.84
N PHE A 108 9.63 -10.71 13.88
CA PHE A 108 9.33 -9.73 12.84
C PHE A 108 10.48 -8.71 12.72
N ALA A 109 11.03 -8.24 13.84
CA ALA A 109 12.16 -7.31 13.86
C ALA A 109 13.39 -7.92 13.19
N THR A 110 13.67 -9.20 13.48
CA THR A 110 14.78 -9.94 12.87
C THR A 110 14.65 -10.01 11.35
N ARG A 111 13.42 -10.16 10.82
CA ARG A 111 13.19 -10.20 9.38
C ARG A 111 13.31 -8.83 8.70
N LEU A 112 13.02 -7.75 9.43
CA LEU A 112 13.08 -6.37 8.94
C LEU A 112 14.46 -5.72 9.06
N ALA A 113 15.28 -6.19 10.02
CA ALA A 113 16.53 -5.53 10.39
C ALA A 113 17.51 -5.39 9.21
N GLY A 114 18.09 -4.19 9.10
CA GLY A 114 19.11 -3.88 8.09
C GLY A 114 18.60 -3.81 6.65
N ARG A 115 17.29 -3.79 6.43
CA ARG A 115 16.66 -3.85 5.10
C ARG A 115 15.79 -2.63 4.84
N VAL A 116 15.60 -2.32 3.56
CA VAL A 116 14.55 -1.39 3.14
C VAL A 116 13.21 -2.13 3.15
N LEU A 117 12.22 -1.58 3.86
CA LEU A 117 10.85 -2.09 3.81
C LEU A 117 10.24 -1.76 2.44
N VAL A 118 9.78 -2.76 1.72
CA VAL A 118 9.11 -2.61 0.43
C VAL A 118 7.66 -3.04 0.62
N ALA A 119 6.73 -2.19 0.22
CA ALA A 119 5.31 -2.51 0.26
C ALA A 119 4.59 -1.83 -0.90
N HIS A 120 3.43 -2.35 -1.29
CA HIS A 120 2.72 -1.81 -2.44
C HIS A 120 2.20 -0.39 -2.15
N ASN A 121 1.64 -0.20 -0.95
CA ASN A 121 1.33 1.10 -0.37
C ASN A 121 2.12 1.31 0.94
N ALA A 122 3.44 1.46 0.82
CA ALA A 122 4.33 1.41 1.98
C ALA A 122 4.08 2.44 3.10
N VAL A 123 3.28 3.49 2.89
CA VAL A 123 2.88 4.38 4.00
C VAL A 123 1.94 3.64 4.96
N PHE A 124 1.00 2.87 4.40
CA PHE A 124 -0.01 2.14 5.16
C PHE A 124 0.64 1.05 6.01
N ASP A 125 1.36 0.12 5.37
CA ASP A 125 2.02 -1.00 6.04
C ASP A 125 2.96 -0.52 7.14
N TRP A 126 3.79 0.49 6.81
CA TRP A 126 4.69 1.10 7.79
C TRP A 126 3.94 1.68 8.99
N SER A 127 2.83 2.38 8.76
CA SER A 127 2.05 2.99 9.84
C SER A 127 1.48 1.94 10.80
N MET A 128 0.99 0.82 10.27
CA MET A 128 0.47 -0.29 11.07
C MET A 128 1.58 -0.98 11.86
N ILE A 129 2.71 -1.26 11.22
CA ILE A 129 3.88 -1.85 11.86
C ILE A 129 4.40 -0.94 12.98
N ALA A 130 4.67 0.33 12.68
CA ALA A 130 5.20 1.28 13.66
C ALA A 130 4.28 1.43 14.89
N ARG A 131 2.95 1.38 14.68
CA ARG A 131 1.94 1.44 15.74
C ARG A 131 1.91 0.20 16.63
N GLU A 132 2.03 -0.98 16.05
CA GLU A 132 2.08 -2.22 16.81
C GLU A 132 3.40 -2.33 17.61
N TYR A 133 4.52 -1.91 17.02
CA TYR A 133 5.78 -1.80 17.77
C TYR A 133 5.69 -0.78 18.91
N ALA A 134 5.08 0.39 18.68
CA ALA A 134 4.87 1.38 19.73
C ALA A 134 4.01 0.85 20.89
N ARG A 135 2.95 0.08 20.61
CA ARG A 135 2.12 -0.61 21.63
C ARG A 135 2.91 -1.67 22.40
N ALA A 136 3.87 -2.31 21.73
CA ALA A 136 4.78 -3.25 22.35
C ALA A 136 5.97 -2.58 23.05
N GLU A 137 5.94 -1.24 23.22
CA GLU A 137 7.00 -0.42 23.80
C GLU A 137 8.37 -0.62 23.13
N ARG A 138 8.35 -0.79 21.81
CA ARG A 138 9.52 -1.08 20.97
C ARG A 138 9.53 -0.19 19.73
N GLU A 139 10.67 -0.14 19.06
CA GLU A 139 10.79 0.48 17.73
C GLU A 139 11.04 -0.60 16.67
N ALA A 140 10.35 -0.50 15.53
CA ALA A 140 10.63 -1.37 14.40
C ALA A 140 12.01 -1.02 13.80
N PRO A 141 12.88 -2.01 13.48
CA PRO A 141 14.26 -1.76 13.02
C PRO A 141 14.33 -1.37 11.53
N VAL A 142 13.44 -0.47 11.09
CA VAL A 142 13.32 -0.02 9.70
C VAL A 142 13.63 1.46 9.61
N ARG A 143 14.64 1.83 8.82
CA ARG A 143 15.04 3.23 8.62
C ARG A 143 14.47 3.85 7.36
N GLN A 144 14.22 3.03 6.34
CA GLN A 144 13.77 3.46 5.04
C GLN A 144 12.74 2.49 4.47
N ARG A 145 11.83 3.03 3.66
CA ARG A 145 10.82 2.29 2.93
C ARG A 145 10.76 2.70 1.46
N LEU A 146 10.29 1.79 0.63
CA LEU A 146 10.02 1.97 -0.79
C LEU A 146 8.58 1.57 -1.08
N CYS A 147 7.86 2.46 -1.78
CA CYS A 147 6.50 2.21 -2.24
C CYS A 147 6.53 1.78 -3.72
N THR A 148 6.01 0.60 -4.07
CA THR A 148 6.07 0.16 -5.48
C THR A 148 5.12 0.93 -6.39
N ILE A 149 4.07 1.57 -5.85
CA ILE A 149 3.28 2.55 -6.60
C ILE A 149 4.19 3.71 -7.04
N ALA A 150 4.97 4.28 -6.12
CA ALA A 150 5.90 5.37 -6.43
C ALA A 150 6.98 4.92 -7.42
N LEU A 151 7.55 3.71 -7.24
CA LEU A 151 8.53 3.16 -8.17
C LEU A 151 7.93 2.95 -9.57
N SER A 152 6.71 2.41 -9.68
CA SER A 152 6.06 2.21 -10.99
C SER A 152 5.80 3.52 -11.73
N LYS A 153 5.49 4.60 -11.00
CA LYS A 153 5.35 5.96 -11.54
C LYS A 153 6.71 6.51 -12.02
N GLU A 154 7.75 6.36 -11.22
CA GLU A 154 9.11 6.79 -11.56
C GLU A 154 9.64 6.08 -12.82
N LEU A 155 9.34 4.77 -12.94
CA LEU A 155 9.66 3.96 -14.11
C LEU A 155 8.76 4.23 -15.32
N SER A 156 7.74 5.07 -15.18
CA SER A 156 6.72 5.35 -16.21
C SER A 156 6.13 4.07 -16.81
N LEU A 157 5.83 3.07 -15.97
CA LEU A 157 5.26 1.81 -16.43
C LEU A 157 3.89 2.03 -17.07
N PRO A 158 3.58 1.37 -18.21
CA PRO A 158 2.31 1.53 -18.92
C PRO A 158 1.20 0.71 -18.26
N LEU A 159 0.86 1.04 -17.01
CA LEU A 159 -0.16 0.34 -16.24
C LEU A 159 -1.54 1.02 -16.42
N PRO A 160 -2.65 0.26 -16.53
CA PRO A 160 -4.00 0.83 -16.61
C PRO A 160 -4.38 1.58 -15.32
N ASN A 161 -3.86 1.11 -14.19
CA ASN A 161 -3.88 1.75 -12.89
C ASN A 161 -2.65 1.24 -12.09
N HIS A 162 -2.36 1.83 -10.95
CA HIS A 162 -1.21 1.44 -10.13
C HIS A 162 -1.54 0.42 -9.03
N LYS A 163 -2.65 -0.34 -9.14
CA LYS A 163 -2.97 -1.40 -8.18
C LYS A 163 -1.98 -2.57 -8.31
N LEU A 164 -1.88 -3.39 -7.26
CA LEU A 164 -0.97 -4.55 -7.21
C LEU A 164 -1.24 -5.51 -8.35
N GLU A 165 -2.51 -5.82 -8.60
CA GLU A 165 -2.96 -6.67 -9.71
C GLU A 165 -2.47 -6.18 -11.07
N SER A 166 -2.49 -4.86 -11.30
CA SER A 166 -2.05 -4.27 -12.57
C SER A 166 -0.53 -4.32 -12.73
N LEU A 167 0.20 -4.08 -11.63
CA LEU A 167 1.66 -4.23 -11.60
C LEU A 167 2.07 -5.70 -11.81
N ALA A 168 1.40 -6.63 -11.14
CA ALA A 168 1.63 -8.07 -11.26
C ALA A 168 1.36 -8.56 -12.68
N ALA A 169 0.21 -8.18 -13.26
CA ALA A 169 -0.16 -8.52 -14.63
C ALA A 169 0.86 -8.00 -15.65
N HIS A 170 1.39 -6.79 -15.46
CA HIS A 170 2.44 -6.23 -16.33
C HIS A 170 3.70 -7.10 -16.40
N TYR A 171 4.05 -7.75 -15.28
CA TYR A 171 5.21 -8.66 -15.20
C TYR A 171 4.84 -10.14 -15.35
N GLY A 172 3.58 -10.48 -15.66
CA GLY A 172 3.11 -11.85 -15.82
C GLY A 172 3.04 -12.65 -14.50
N VAL A 173 2.97 -11.96 -13.37
CA VAL A 173 2.83 -12.58 -12.04
C VAL A 173 1.35 -12.87 -11.77
N VAL A 174 1.04 -14.13 -11.45
CA VAL A 174 -0.32 -14.57 -11.15
C VAL A 174 -0.55 -14.53 -9.65
N GLN A 175 -1.58 -13.81 -9.20
CA GLN A 175 -2.08 -13.83 -7.83
C GLN A 175 -3.06 -15.00 -7.66
N GLN A 176 -2.92 -15.76 -6.58
CA GLN A 176 -3.73 -16.94 -6.30
C GLN A 176 -4.83 -16.64 -5.28
N ARG A 177 -4.52 -15.81 -4.28
CA ARG A 177 -5.38 -15.45 -3.15
C ARG A 177 -5.20 -13.98 -2.84
N ALA A 178 -5.96 -13.12 -3.52
CA ALA A 178 -5.98 -11.70 -3.21
C ALA A 178 -6.40 -11.46 -1.75
N HIS A 179 -5.80 -10.45 -1.12
CA HIS A 179 -6.04 -10.10 0.29
C HIS A 179 -5.62 -11.19 1.28
N HIS A 180 -4.62 -11.97 0.90
CA HIS A 180 -3.92 -12.87 1.82
C HIS A 180 -2.47 -12.42 1.89
N ALA A 181 -2.05 -11.83 3.03
CA ALA A 181 -0.74 -11.19 3.16
C ALA A 181 0.44 -11.99 2.58
N LEU A 182 0.50 -13.31 2.79
CA LEU A 182 1.58 -14.12 2.20
C LEU A 182 1.58 -14.12 0.66
N ASP A 183 0.41 -14.26 0.02
CA ASP A 183 0.34 -14.25 -1.44
C ASP A 183 0.53 -12.84 -2.00
N ASP A 184 0.01 -11.82 -1.33
CA ASP A 184 0.19 -10.42 -1.74
C ASP A 184 1.66 -10.00 -1.64
N ALA A 185 2.35 -10.36 -0.55
CA ALA A 185 3.78 -10.15 -0.41
C ALA A 185 4.60 -10.95 -1.44
N ARG A 186 4.21 -12.19 -1.76
CA ARG A 186 4.84 -13.00 -2.81
C ARG A 186 4.72 -12.32 -4.17
N VAL A 187 3.49 -11.96 -4.56
CA VAL A 187 3.17 -11.29 -5.82
C VAL A 187 3.96 -9.99 -5.92
N LEU A 188 4.01 -9.22 -4.83
CA LEU A 188 4.77 -8.00 -4.77
C LEU A 188 6.27 -8.26 -4.90
N ALA A 189 6.84 -9.27 -4.26
CA ALA A 189 8.25 -9.62 -4.39
C ALA A 189 8.62 -10.02 -5.82
N GLU A 190 7.79 -10.86 -6.45
CA GLU A 190 7.95 -11.31 -7.84
C GLU A 190 7.84 -10.15 -8.84
N ALA A 191 6.96 -9.18 -8.61
CA ALA A 191 6.83 -7.97 -9.43
C ALA A 191 7.89 -6.90 -9.11
N PHE A 192 8.38 -6.84 -7.87
CA PHE A 192 9.39 -5.89 -7.42
C PHE A 192 10.76 -6.20 -8.03
N ARG A 193 11.15 -7.47 -8.13
CA ARG A 193 12.43 -7.88 -8.73
C ARG A 193 12.63 -7.31 -10.15
N PRO A 194 11.76 -7.54 -11.16
CA PRO A 194 11.93 -6.94 -12.47
C PRO A 194 11.80 -5.41 -12.47
N SER A 195 11.00 -4.83 -11.57
CA SER A 195 10.94 -3.36 -11.37
C SER A 195 12.29 -2.80 -10.91
N LEU A 196 12.92 -3.45 -9.94
CA LEU A 196 14.23 -3.09 -9.39
C LEU A 196 15.33 -3.20 -10.46
N HIS A 197 15.31 -4.27 -11.25
CA HIS A 197 16.25 -4.45 -12.36
C HIS A 197 16.02 -3.45 -13.48
N LEU A 198 14.78 -3.05 -13.76
CA LEU A 198 14.49 -1.98 -14.71
C LEU A 198 15.03 -0.64 -14.19
N ALA A 199 14.80 -0.33 -12.91
CA ALA A 199 15.34 0.87 -12.26
C ALA A 199 16.87 0.92 -12.35
N ALA A 200 17.53 -0.21 -12.06
CA ALA A 200 18.98 -0.33 -12.16
C ALA A 200 19.50 -0.08 -13.58
N ARG A 201 18.89 -0.72 -14.59
CA ARG A 201 19.23 -0.54 -16.01
C ARG A 201 19.02 0.90 -16.50
N GLN A 202 17.96 1.56 -16.03
CA GLN A 202 17.64 2.95 -16.36
C GLN A 202 18.37 3.96 -15.47
N ARG A 203 19.20 3.51 -14.52
CA ARG A 203 19.91 4.36 -13.54
C ARG A 203 18.95 5.25 -12.73
N VAL A 204 17.73 4.78 -12.49
CA VAL A 204 16.72 5.49 -11.69
C VAL A 204 17.14 5.46 -10.23
N ARG A 205 17.06 6.60 -9.54
CA ARG A 205 17.23 6.65 -8.10
C ARG A 205 15.98 6.05 -7.44
N LEU A 206 16.15 5.06 -6.58
CA LEU A 206 15.01 4.46 -5.88
C LEU A 206 14.29 5.51 -5.00
N PRO A 207 12.94 5.56 -5.01
CA PRO A 207 12.15 6.52 -4.24
C PRO A 207 12.07 6.10 -2.76
N LEU A 208 13.22 6.11 -2.09
CA LEU A 208 13.35 5.75 -0.68
C LEU A 208 12.88 6.89 0.21
N LEU A 209 11.96 6.58 1.14
CA LEU A 209 11.48 7.51 2.15
C LEU A 209 11.92 7.06 3.54
N ALA A 210 12.22 8.01 4.42
CA ALA A 210 12.59 7.69 5.81
C ALA A 210 11.38 7.16 6.59
N CYS A 211 11.63 6.16 7.44
CA CYS A 211 10.71 5.67 8.44
C CYS A 211 10.99 6.42 9.74
N GLN A 212 10.06 7.29 10.15
CA GLN A 212 10.14 7.98 11.43
C GLN A 212 9.52 7.08 12.51
N PRO A 213 10.20 6.86 13.66
CA PRO A 213 9.60 6.12 14.75
C PRO A 213 8.38 6.88 15.30
N LEU A 214 7.32 6.13 15.63
CA LEU A 214 6.18 6.67 16.36
C LEU A 214 6.47 6.50 17.85
N THR A 215 7.01 7.53 18.49
CA THR A 215 7.39 7.51 19.91
C THR A 215 6.25 7.85 20.87
N GLU A 216 5.13 8.36 20.35
CA GLU A 216 3.96 8.76 21.15
C GLU A 216 2.79 7.81 20.90
N TRP A 217 2.53 6.92 21.86
CA TRP A 217 1.29 6.17 21.94
C TRP A 217 0.72 6.23 23.35
N SER A 218 -0.58 6.50 23.45
CA SER A 218 -1.35 6.40 24.68
C SER A 218 -2.53 5.48 24.42
N ASP A 219 -2.67 4.39 25.17
CA ASP A 219 -3.78 3.43 25.09
C ASP A 219 -5.14 4.00 25.51
N ALA A 220 -5.22 5.31 25.79
CA ALA A 220 -6.48 5.96 26.05
C ALA A 220 -7.32 5.97 24.77
N VAL A 221 -8.39 5.16 24.77
CA VAL A 221 -9.59 5.45 23.98
C VAL A 221 -9.93 6.90 24.26
N VAL A 222 -9.74 7.79 23.28
CA VAL A 222 -10.04 9.21 23.44
C VAL A 222 -11.54 9.31 23.69
N PRO A 223 -12.02 9.66 24.90
CA PRO A 223 -13.43 9.93 25.08
C PRO A 223 -13.70 11.24 24.33
N ARG A 224 -14.72 11.29 23.46
CA ARG A 224 -15.20 12.57 22.89
C ARG A 224 -15.57 13.49 24.04
N ARG A 225 -14.69 14.45 24.38
CA ARG A 225 -14.99 15.49 25.37
C ARG A 225 -15.63 16.68 24.65
N PRO A 226 -16.74 17.21 25.20
CA PRO A 226 -17.41 18.37 24.63
C PRO A 226 -16.65 19.66 25.02
N GLY A 227 -16.16 20.39 24.01
CA GLY A 227 -15.88 21.83 24.04
C GLY A 227 -14.66 22.32 24.84
N GLY A 228 -13.77 23.08 24.17
CA GLY A 228 -12.96 24.12 24.83
C GLY A 228 -11.54 24.36 24.28
N GLY A 229 -11.38 25.41 23.46
CA GLY A 229 -10.33 26.45 23.55
C GLY A 229 -8.84 26.12 23.27
N PRO A 230 -8.05 27.05 22.66
CA PRO A 230 -6.80 26.71 21.97
C PRO A 230 -5.52 26.97 22.79
N GLY A 231 -4.48 26.17 22.55
CA GLY A 231 -3.10 26.57 22.87
C GLY A 231 -2.09 25.42 22.96
N ALA A 232 -0.93 25.62 22.31
CA ALA A 232 0.26 24.77 22.19
C ALA A 232 0.16 23.66 21.11
N GLY A 233 0.78 23.73 19.93
CA GLY A 233 1.95 24.50 19.50
C GLY A 233 3.12 23.57 19.15
N TYR A 234 2.92 22.61 18.23
CA TYR A 234 4.04 21.87 17.63
C TYR A 234 4.46 22.56 16.33
N ARG A 235 5.71 23.03 16.31
CA ARG A 235 6.32 23.75 15.19
C ARG A 235 6.43 22.86 13.96
N ALA A 236 5.89 23.36 12.86
CA ALA A 236 6.14 22.85 11.51
C ALA A 236 7.61 23.09 11.12
N TYR A 237 8.31 22.01 10.74
CA TYR A 237 9.45 22.11 9.82
C TYR A 237 8.92 21.90 8.41
N GLY A 238 8.84 22.97 7.65
CA GLY A 238 8.55 22.92 6.22
C GLY A 238 9.73 22.33 5.45
N SER A 239 9.41 21.60 4.39
CA SER A 239 10.24 21.57 3.19
C SER A 239 9.34 21.38 1.97
N GLY A 240 9.44 22.33 1.05
CA GLY A 240 8.55 22.47 -0.09
C GLY A 240 8.88 21.50 -1.21
N TYR A 241 7.86 20.77 -1.64
CA TYR A 241 7.74 20.31 -3.02
C TYR A 241 6.32 20.64 -3.47
N GLY A 242 6.19 21.71 -4.26
CA GLY A 242 4.93 22.07 -4.89
C GLY A 242 4.50 20.96 -5.85
N THR A 243 3.43 20.25 -5.51
CA THR A 243 2.85 19.23 -6.40
C THR A 243 2.04 19.92 -7.51
N TRP A 244 2.68 20.16 -8.65
CA TRP A 244 1.95 20.33 -9.91
C TRP A 244 1.42 18.94 -10.33
N ARG A 245 0.11 18.73 -10.21
CA ARG A 245 -0.57 17.48 -10.56
C ARG A 245 -1.37 17.65 -11.86
N PRO A 246 -1.17 16.82 -12.89
CA PRO A 246 -2.06 16.76 -14.05
C PRO A 246 -3.47 16.29 -13.63
N SER A 247 -4.51 16.92 -14.19
CA SER A 247 -5.91 16.55 -13.88
C SER A 247 -6.32 15.25 -14.58
N ARG A 248 -6.58 14.18 -13.82
CA ARG A 248 -7.20 12.94 -14.32
C ARG A 248 -8.69 13.20 -14.64
N LYS A 249 -9.21 12.66 -15.75
CA LYS A 249 -10.66 12.67 -16.02
C LYS A 249 -11.33 11.69 -15.05
N ARG A 250 -12.15 12.22 -14.14
CA ARG A 250 -12.92 11.42 -13.17
C ARG A 250 -14.18 10.85 -13.83
N PRO A 251 -14.57 9.60 -13.51
CA PRO A 251 -15.80 9.03 -14.03
C PRO A 251 -17.02 9.83 -13.54
N ALA A 252 -18.06 9.89 -14.36
CA ALA A 252 -19.32 10.48 -13.96
C ALA A 252 -19.97 9.58 -12.89
N CYS A 253 -20.40 10.18 -11.78
CA CYS A 253 -21.17 9.45 -10.78
C CYS A 253 -22.59 9.19 -11.34
N PRO A 254 -23.07 7.94 -11.39
CA PRO A 254 -24.36 7.60 -11.97
C PRO A 254 -25.55 7.95 -11.06
N TYR A 255 -25.29 8.30 -9.80
CA TYR A 255 -26.31 8.55 -8.79
C TYR A 255 -26.51 10.06 -8.56
N PRO A 256 -27.76 10.52 -8.36
CA PRO A 256 -28.04 11.91 -8.00
C PRO A 256 -27.47 12.21 -6.60
N ASN A 257 -27.09 13.46 -6.34
CA ASN A 257 -26.59 13.84 -5.02
C ASN A 257 -27.73 13.87 -3.99
N PRO A 258 -27.73 12.98 -2.97
CA PRO A 258 -28.83 12.88 -2.01
C PRO A 258 -28.82 14.01 -0.97
N GLY A 259 -27.79 14.86 -0.94
CA GLY A 259 -27.69 15.99 -0.03
C GLY A 259 -26.44 15.94 0.83
N ARG A 260 -26.47 16.63 1.98
CA ARG A 260 -25.33 16.72 2.88
C ARG A 260 -25.20 15.47 3.72
N TYR A 261 -23.96 15.14 4.08
CA TYR A 261 -23.71 14.15 5.11
C TYR A 261 -24.25 14.65 6.45
N GLU A 262 -24.96 13.81 7.17
CA GLU A 262 -25.37 14.09 8.54
C GLU A 262 -24.36 13.45 9.49
N PRO A 263 -23.83 14.18 10.49
CA PRO A 263 -22.92 13.61 11.46
C PRO A 263 -23.53 12.36 12.09
N GLU A 264 -22.77 11.26 12.13
CA GLU A 264 -23.20 9.95 12.67
C GLU A 264 -24.18 9.18 11.76
N GLY A 265 -24.54 9.75 10.61
CA GLY A 265 -25.24 9.05 9.54
C GLY A 265 -24.32 8.19 8.68
N ARG A 266 -24.92 7.46 7.73
CA ARG A 266 -24.21 6.70 6.70
C ARG A 266 -23.91 7.59 5.49
N LEU A 267 -22.85 7.27 4.76
CA LEU A 267 -22.70 7.82 3.42
C LEU A 267 -23.75 7.20 2.51
N VAL A 268 -24.18 7.95 1.51
CA VAL A 268 -25.16 7.49 0.52
C VAL A 268 -24.54 7.66 -0.86
N GLN A 269 -24.71 6.67 -1.73
CA GLN A 269 -24.26 6.76 -3.12
C GLN A 269 -24.78 8.05 -3.78
N GLY A 270 -23.93 8.70 -4.57
CA GLY A 270 -24.18 10.02 -5.17
C GLY A 270 -23.70 11.21 -4.34
N MET A 271 -23.38 11.02 -3.05
CA MET A 271 -22.83 12.11 -2.22
C MET A 271 -21.55 12.68 -2.82
N ARG A 272 -21.44 14.02 -2.80
CA ARG A 272 -20.30 14.76 -3.35
C ARG A 272 -19.24 15.00 -2.30
N VAL A 273 -18.10 14.35 -2.44
CA VAL A 273 -16.98 14.40 -1.49
C VAL A 273 -15.84 15.24 -2.04
N ALA A 274 -15.30 16.17 -1.26
CA ALA A 274 -14.06 16.87 -1.56
C ALA A 274 -12.97 16.45 -0.58
N ILE A 275 -11.72 16.38 -1.03
CA ILE A 275 -10.57 16.05 -0.18
C ILE A 275 -9.63 17.27 -0.13
N SER A 276 -9.14 17.63 1.05
CA SER A 276 -8.20 18.73 1.28
C SER A 276 -7.00 18.30 2.13
N GLY A 277 -5.93 19.08 2.07
CA GLY A 277 -4.71 18.84 2.85
C GLY A 277 -3.77 17.77 2.27
N ASP A 278 -2.67 17.59 2.99
CA ASP A 278 -1.75 16.46 2.85
C ASP A 278 -2.37 15.27 3.57
N THR A 279 -2.78 14.29 2.78
CA THR A 279 -3.48 13.12 3.29
C THR A 279 -2.47 12.06 3.73
N SER A 280 -2.77 11.39 4.84
CA SER A 280 -1.97 10.27 5.37
C SER A 280 -2.05 9.04 4.46
N VAL A 281 -3.17 8.90 3.75
CA VAL A 281 -3.39 7.95 2.64
C VAL A 281 -3.14 8.67 1.32
N ASP A 282 -2.62 8.00 0.28
CA ASP A 282 -2.52 8.60 -1.06
C ASP A 282 -3.90 9.10 -1.51
N ARG A 283 -3.99 10.38 -1.89
CA ARG A 283 -5.23 11.00 -2.38
C ARG A 283 -5.86 10.17 -3.49
N ASP A 284 -5.07 9.62 -4.41
CA ASP A 284 -5.59 8.83 -5.53
C ASP A 284 -6.33 7.58 -5.03
N LEU A 285 -5.84 6.94 -3.95
CA LEU A 285 -6.48 5.77 -3.35
C LEU A 285 -7.78 6.14 -2.61
N LEU A 286 -7.79 7.26 -1.88
CA LEU A 286 -9.03 7.77 -1.26
C LEU A 286 -10.08 8.13 -2.32
N GLU A 287 -9.65 8.70 -3.44
CA GLU A 287 -10.54 9.00 -4.56
C GLU A 287 -11.09 7.72 -5.20
N ASP A 288 -10.22 6.74 -5.50
CA ASP A 288 -10.62 5.48 -6.13
C ASP A 288 -11.63 4.70 -5.24
N ARG A 289 -11.41 4.63 -3.93
CA ARG A 289 -12.32 3.92 -3.00
C ARG A 289 -13.65 4.63 -2.83
N ALA A 290 -13.65 5.96 -2.81
CA ALA A 290 -14.88 6.72 -2.79
C ALA A 290 -15.69 6.53 -4.08
N ILE A 291 -15.02 6.48 -5.23
CA ILE A 291 -15.66 6.19 -6.52
C ILE A 291 -16.25 4.78 -6.53
N GLU A 292 -15.50 3.79 -6.06
CA GLU A 292 -15.95 2.39 -5.94
C GLU A 292 -17.17 2.24 -5.03
N ALA A 293 -17.21 3.00 -3.93
CA ALA A 293 -18.36 3.07 -3.03
C ALA A 293 -19.56 3.87 -3.61
N GLY A 294 -19.48 4.34 -4.86
CA GLY A 294 -20.55 5.06 -5.55
C GLY A 294 -20.66 6.54 -5.19
N LEU A 295 -19.62 7.15 -4.64
CA LEU A 295 -19.57 8.58 -4.30
C LEU A 295 -18.98 9.42 -5.45
N HIS A 296 -19.23 10.73 -5.41
CA HIS A 296 -18.74 11.68 -6.42
C HIS A 296 -17.59 12.51 -5.87
N ILE A 297 -16.37 12.31 -6.36
CA ILE A 297 -15.20 13.13 -5.97
C ILE A 297 -15.17 14.49 -6.68
N ALA A 298 -15.36 15.57 -5.91
CA ALA A 298 -15.29 16.95 -6.34
C ALA A 298 -13.86 17.53 -6.22
N THR A 299 -13.48 18.39 -7.17
CA THR A 299 -12.19 19.12 -7.16
C THR A 299 -12.23 20.38 -6.28
N SER A 300 -13.44 20.84 -5.95
CA SER A 300 -13.70 22.04 -5.17
C SER A 300 -14.89 21.85 -4.24
N VAL A 301 -14.95 22.68 -3.20
CA VAL A 301 -16.08 22.74 -2.27
C VAL A 301 -17.09 23.76 -2.77
N SER A 302 -18.36 23.36 -2.84
CA SER A 302 -19.50 24.21 -3.20
C SER A 302 -20.69 23.92 -2.28
N ARG A 303 -21.82 24.63 -2.48
CA ARG A 303 -23.08 24.37 -1.75
C ARG A 303 -23.64 22.95 -1.94
N LEU A 304 -23.21 22.26 -3.00
CA LEU A 304 -23.60 20.89 -3.30
C LEU A 304 -22.62 19.86 -2.75
N THR A 305 -21.51 20.27 -2.12
CA THR A 305 -20.57 19.33 -1.50
C THR A 305 -21.21 18.75 -0.24
N SER A 306 -21.35 17.43 -0.23
CA SER A 306 -21.94 16.66 0.86
C SER A 306 -21.02 16.52 2.04
N LEU A 307 -19.71 16.37 1.78
CA LEU A 307 -18.69 16.10 2.78
C LEU A 307 -17.31 16.63 2.35
N LEU A 308 -16.55 17.19 3.30
CA LEU A 308 -15.12 17.49 3.14
C LEU A 308 -14.30 16.51 3.98
N VAL A 309 -13.26 15.93 3.38
CA VAL A 309 -12.29 15.04 4.04
C VAL A 309 -10.97 15.78 4.22
N THR A 310 -10.48 15.88 5.44
CA THR A 310 -9.19 16.51 5.78
C THR A 310 -8.72 16.10 7.17
N ASN A 311 -7.46 15.74 7.33
CA ASN A 311 -6.86 15.49 8.66
C ASN A 311 -6.55 16.77 9.45
N ASP A 312 -6.65 17.94 8.81
CA ASP A 312 -6.49 19.24 9.46
C ASP A 312 -7.72 20.12 9.14
N PRO A 313 -8.76 20.09 9.98
CA PRO A 313 -9.97 20.88 9.79
C PRO A 313 -9.78 22.37 10.13
N ASP A 314 -8.68 22.74 10.80
CA ASP A 314 -8.30 24.13 11.11
C ASP A 314 -7.31 24.72 10.10
N SER A 315 -6.84 23.90 9.16
CA SER A 315 -5.96 24.31 8.07
C SER A 315 -6.54 25.49 7.29
N PRO A 316 -5.74 26.53 6.97
CA PRO A 316 -6.18 27.68 6.18
C PRO A 316 -6.38 27.37 4.68
N THR A 317 -6.60 26.10 4.31
CA THR A 317 -6.81 25.73 2.92
C THR A 317 -8.11 26.33 2.37
N SER A 318 -8.09 26.73 1.09
CA SER A 318 -9.27 27.32 0.43
C SER A 318 -10.50 26.42 0.44
N LYS A 319 -10.33 25.09 0.54
CA LYS A 319 -11.43 24.12 0.66
C LYS A 319 -12.03 24.10 2.07
N VAL A 320 -11.22 24.14 3.12
CA VAL A 320 -11.70 24.19 4.53
C VAL A 320 -12.47 25.48 4.79
N VAL A 321 -11.94 26.63 4.33
CA VAL A 321 -12.63 27.92 4.45
C VAL A 321 -13.99 27.91 3.74
N LYS A 322 -14.05 27.35 2.52
CA LYS A 322 -15.31 27.21 1.77
C LYS A 322 -16.27 26.20 2.39
N ALA A 323 -15.79 25.12 2.98
CA ALA A 323 -16.64 24.16 3.68
C ALA A 323 -17.35 24.83 4.86
N ARG A 324 -16.62 25.62 5.66
CA ARG A 324 -17.19 26.40 6.76
C ARG A 324 -18.25 27.39 6.28
N SER A 325 -17.99 28.16 5.22
CA SER A 325 -18.94 29.14 4.70
C SER A 325 -20.20 28.52 4.11
N HIS A 326 -20.10 27.28 3.62
CA HIS A 326 -21.24 26.53 3.10
C HIS A 326 -21.91 25.63 4.14
N GLY A 327 -21.40 25.52 5.37
CA GLY A 327 -21.89 24.55 6.36
C GLY A 327 -21.69 23.10 5.91
N THR A 328 -20.64 22.82 5.13
CA THR A 328 -20.27 21.47 4.72
C THR A 328 -19.61 20.75 5.89
N PRO A 329 -20.14 19.58 6.30
CA PRO A 329 -19.51 18.74 7.31
C PRO A 329 -18.07 18.39 6.92
N VAL A 330 -17.21 18.34 7.93
CA VAL A 330 -15.80 17.99 7.78
C VAL A 330 -15.53 16.74 8.59
N VAL A 331 -14.91 15.75 7.97
CA VAL A 331 -14.44 14.53 8.63
C VAL A 331 -12.95 14.35 8.36
N ASP A 332 -12.26 13.70 9.27
CA ASP A 332 -10.90 13.26 9.02
C ASP A 332 -10.87 12.02 8.10
N GLU A 333 -9.68 11.67 7.61
CA GLU A 333 -9.53 10.54 6.69
C GLU A 333 -9.85 9.20 7.33
N ALA A 334 -9.59 9.03 8.63
CA ALA A 334 -9.85 7.78 9.33
C ALA A 334 -11.37 7.54 9.43
N ALA A 335 -12.11 8.56 9.85
CA ALA A 335 -13.57 8.56 9.88
C ALA A 335 -14.16 8.39 8.47
N PHE A 336 -13.62 9.09 7.47
CA PHE A 336 -14.05 8.91 6.08
C PHE A 336 -13.85 7.48 5.59
N THR A 337 -12.73 6.86 5.94
CA THR A 337 -12.42 5.49 5.55
C THR A 337 -13.33 4.47 6.21
N GLN A 338 -13.72 4.69 7.48
CA GLN A 338 -14.74 3.88 8.14
C GLN A 338 -16.11 4.04 7.48
N LEU A 339 -16.49 5.28 7.16
CA LEU A 339 -17.76 5.56 6.48
C LEU A 339 -17.84 4.92 5.08
N LEU A 340 -16.71 4.73 4.39
CA LEU A 340 -16.65 4.03 3.10
C LEU A 340 -16.98 2.54 3.20
N GLN A 341 -16.90 1.93 4.38
CA GLN A 341 -17.22 0.51 4.57
C GLN A 341 -18.72 0.22 4.53
N ASP A 342 -19.55 1.25 4.77
CA ASP A 342 -21.00 1.11 4.89
C ASP A 342 -21.74 2.25 4.17
N VAL A 343 -21.55 2.33 2.85
CA VAL A 343 -22.26 3.30 2.00
C VAL A 343 -23.63 2.74 1.62
N ALA A 344 -24.68 3.45 2.03
CA ALA A 344 -26.05 3.12 1.66
C ALA A 344 -26.28 3.32 0.15
N PRO A 345 -27.10 2.46 -0.49
CA PRO A 345 -27.45 2.62 -1.89
C PRO A 345 -28.19 3.95 -2.11
N ALA A 346 -28.09 4.48 -3.33
CA ALA A 346 -28.82 5.69 -3.69
C ALA A 346 -30.33 5.45 -3.51
N PRO A 347 -31.08 6.40 -2.92
CA PRO A 347 -32.53 6.27 -2.85
C PRO A 347 -33.09 6.10 -4.28
N GLU A 348 -34.00 5.14 -4.46
CA GLU A 348 -34.69 4.95 -5.74
C GLU A 348 -35.40 6.27 -6.10
N GLY A 349 -34.99 6.86 -7.22
CA GLY A 349 -35.49 8.14 -7.73
C GLY A 349 -36.72 7.99 -8.61
#